data_AF-A0A8T5UDG7-F1
#
_entry.id   AF-A0A8T5UDG7-F1
#
_cell.length_a   1.000
_cell.length_b   1.000
_cell.length_c   1.000
_cell.angle_alpha   90.00
_cell.angle_beta   90.00
_cell.angle_gamma   90.00
#
_symmetry.space_group_name_H-M   'P 1'
#
loop_
_entity.id
_entity.type
_entity.pdbx_description
1 polymer ?
#
loop_
_entity_poly.entity_id
_entity_poly.type
_entity_poly.pdbx_seq_one_letter_code
_entity_poly.pdbx_strand_id
1 'polypeptide(L)'
;MDVKIFQFHGCNKCFNETILLNGESEYKVEFIEDPKNWKETKTDVSVITGYLLLEDREVLDKIKSNSGKIIGYGNCATTGGVFALANQRGYDISPLNKFIVDAQKINGCLGEVEELKSAINYEEPSKLKNLCLVCGRKTTCDYLDEVKRQIELDDDTTCFNDLGYLCSGFIAKECKERCIDYNAPCRGCKSSLERPGIRMLGMFGTLMGNIEVATEHSELGATDKLADQDDDVTDSLPDVLGNFFRFTLPTSGLPRGRIPSSGNILNDVFAGRLIEELPLISGLLGGDHSISLTLKIIETYEKANQIELSEPTKKYRQELLELENQLQEAIKSKDPEQYKKITDEIRKIGGNMNLSNVFFGGFRTQIDDNDNFEDYKTHVFDVVEGTYKNGSVEFKIDPIGIVKEIIIKEV
;
A
#
# COMPACT_ATOMS: atom_id res chain seq x y z
N MET A 1 -15.74 24.38 13.29
CA MET A 1 -14.41 23.96 13.81
C MET A 1 -13.38 24.17 12.73
N ASP A 2 -12.28 24.85 13.04
CA ASP A 2 -11.19 25.11 12.09
C ASP A 2 -10.28 23.87 11.99
N VAL A 3 -10.20 23.28 10.79
CA VAL A 3 -9.44 22.06 10.51
C VAL A 3 -8.41 22.35 9.43
N LYS A 4 -7.14 22.08 9.70
CA LYS A 4 -6.07 22.19 8.70
C LYS A 4 -5.53 20.82 8.33
N ILE A 5 -5.46 20.56 7.04
CA ILE A 5 -4.91 19.32 6.49
C ILE A 5 -3.56 19.65 5.89
N PHE A 6 -2.50 18.98 6.34
CA PHE A 6 -1.13 19.18 5.89
C PHE A 6 -0.66 17.98 5.10
N GLN A 7 -0.29 18.20 3.85
CA GLN A 7 0.41 17.20 3.04
C GLN A 7 1.92 17.37 3.19
N PHE A 8 2.58 16.37 3.74
CA PHE A 8 4.03 16.23 3.68
C PHE A 8 4.42 15.40 2.44
N HIS A 9 5.38 14.50 2.57
CA HIS A 9 5.96 13.80 1.45
C HIS A 9 5.18 12.54 1.07
N GLY A 10 5.40 12.04 -0.15
CA GLY A 10 4.81 10.81 -0.69
C GLY A 10 3.46 11.03 -1.34
N CYS A 11 2.66 9.97 -1.45
CA CYS A 11 1.37 10.06 -2.13
C CYS A 11 0.40 11.01 -1.41
N ASN A 12 -0.50 11.63 -2.18
CA ASN A 12 -1.50 12.58 -1.70
C ASN A 12 -2.89 11.96 -1.49
N LYS A 13 -3.04 10.62 -1.49
CA LYS A 13 -4.38 10.00 -1.38
C LYS A 13 -5.10 10.34 -0.08
N CYS A 14 -4.42 10.22 1.06
CA CYS A 14 -5.03 10.55 2.36
C CYS A 14 -5.39 12.03 2.42
N PHE A 15 -4.57 12.91 1.85
CA PHE A 15 -4.88 14.34 1.76
C PHE A 15 -6.09 14.61 0.87
N ASN A 16 -6.20 13.95 -0.27
CA ASN A 16 -7.32 14.11 -1.19
C ASN A 16 -8.60 13.51 -0.60
N GLU A 17 -8.52 12.41 0.15
CA GLU A 17 -9.69 11.80 0.82
C GLU A 17 -10.33 12.77 1.83
N THR A 18 -9.56 13.72 2.41
CA THR A 18 -10.14 14.73 3.30
C THR A 18 -10.97 15.78 2.57
N ILE A 19 -11.03 15.78 1.23
CA ILE A 19 -12.00 16.59 0.46
C ILE A 19 -13.43 16.25 0.89
N LEU A 20 -13.69 15.00 1.27
CA LEU A 20 -15.00 14.57 1.80
C LEU A 20 -15.42 15.32 3.08
N LEU A 21 -14.49 15.95 3.81
CA LEU A 21 -14.81 16.82 4.95
C LEU A 21 -15.46 18.15 4.52
N ASN A 22 -15.27 18.61 3.27
CA ASN A 22 -15.91 19.83 2.76
C ASN A 22 -17.43 19.68 2.62
N GLY A 23 -17.94 18.44 2.56
CA GLY A 23 -19.39 18.19 2.55
C GLY A 23 -20.06 18.48 3.89
N GLU A 24 -19.28 18.64 4.96
CA GLU A 24 -19.78 18.83 6.32
C GLU A 24 -19.74 20.31 6.70
N SER A 25 -20.93 20.89 6.93
CA SER A 25 -21.04 22.33 7.24
C SER A 25 -20.38 22.76 8.56
N GLU A 26 -20.03 21.80 9.42
CA GLU A 26 -19.44 22.02 10.74
C GLU A 26 -17.93 22.30 10.69
N TYR A 27 -17.28 21.95 9.58
CA TYR A 27 -15.84 22.09 9.40
C TYR A 27 -15.51 23.27 8.48
N LYS A 28 -14.54 24.07 8.90
CA LYS A 28 -13.87 25.03 8.03
C LYS A 28 -12.50 24.44 7.69
N VAL A 29 -12.45 23.75 6.56
CA VAL A 29 -11.26 23.00 6.14
C VAL A 29 -10.33 23.89 5.33
N GLU A 30 -9.06 23.92 5.71
CA GLU A 30 -7.98 24.56 4.94
C GLU A 30 -6.94 23.50 4.55
N PHE A 31 -6.61 23.45 3.26
CA PHE A 31 -5.67 22.49 2.69
C PHE A 31 -4.30 23.14 2.51
N ILE A 32 -3.29 22.58 3.16
CA ILE A 32 -1.91 23.06 3.17
C ILE A 32 -1.02 22.04 2.44
N GLU A 33 -0.79 22.29 1.14
CA GLU A 33 0.06 21.45 0.28
C GLU A 33 1.56 21.74 0.46
N ASP A 34 1.89 22.93 0.98
CA ASP A 34 3.27 23.34 1.27
C ASP A 34 3.42 23.75 2.75
N PRO A 35 3.61 22.77 3.64
CA PRO A 35 3.75 23.03 5.08
C PRO A 35 4.92 23.95 5.42
N LYS A 36 6.00 23.99 4.62
CA LYS A 36 7.18 24.81 4.88
C LYS A 36 6.87 26.31 4.79
N ASN A 37 5.92 26.70 3.94
CA ASN A 37 5.50 28.08 3.73
C ASN A 37 4.18 28.45 4.43
N TRP A 38 3.67 27.58 5.32
CA TRP A 38 2.48 27.86 6.10
C TRP A 38 2.66 29.01 7.09
N LYS A 39 1.66 29.88 7.22
CA LYS A 39 1.71 31.13 8.00
C LYS A 39 1.45 30.98 9.50
N GLU A 40 1.57 29.77 10.04
CA GLU A 40 1.45 29.50 11.49
C GLU A 40 0.13 30.00 12.11
N THR A 41 -0.96 30.03 11.32
CA THR A 41 -2.27 30.46 11.82
C THR A 41 -2.82 29.45 12.82
N LYS A 42 -3.50 29.88 13.88
CA LYS A 42 -4.11 28.94 14.85
C LYS A 42 -5.20 28.07 14.21
N THR A 43 -5.38 26.86 14.73
CA THR A 43 -6.43 25.92 14.29
C THR A 43 -6.89 25.02 15.44
N ASP A 44 -8.12 24.54 15.38
CA ASP A 44 -8.64 23.61 16.39
C ASP A 44 -8.01 22.23 16.21
N VAL A 45 -7.98 21.74 14.97
CA VAL A 45 -7.43 20.43 14.61
C VAL A 45 -6.45 20.54 13.44
N SER A 46 -5.31 19.86 13.56
CA SER A 46 -4.35 19.64 12.47
C SER A 46 -4.30 18.16 12.11
N VAL A 47 -4.49 17.86 10.82
CA VAL A 47 -4.38 16.53 10.26
C VAL A 47 -3.10 16.45 9.43
N ILE A 48 -2.24 15.49 9.75
CA ILE A 48 -0.94 15.29 9.09
C ILE A 48 -1.02 14.07 8.18
N THR A 49 -0.77 14.27 6.89
CA THR A 49 -0.68 13.21 5.88
C THR A 49 0.71 13.18 5.24
N GLY A 50 1.04 12.08 4.59
CA GLY A 50 2.37 11.88 3.99
C GLY A 50 3.40 11.36 4.98
N TYR A 51 4.54 10.92 4.48
CA TYR A 51 5.65 10.44 5.31
C TYR A 51 6.49 11.61 5.79
N LEU A 52 7.22 11.42 6.89
CA LEU A 52 7.97 12.48 7.56
C LEU A 52 9.46 12.17 7.61
N LEU A 53 10.26 13.21 7.46
CA LEU A 53 11.71 13.21 7.55
C LEU A 53 12.16 14.01 8.78
N LEU A 54 13.42 13.83 9.18
CA LEU A 54 13.97 14.59 10.31
C LEU A 54 13.95 16.11 10.08
N GLU A 55 14.10 16.56 8.83
CA GLU A 55 14.06 17.98 8.46
C GLU A 55 12.69 18.64 8.68
N ASP A 56 11.61 17.85 8.75
CA ASP A 56 10.25 18.36 8.96
C ASP A 56 10.01 18.81 10.41
N ARG A 57 10.95 18.55 11.33
CA ARG A 57 10.82 18.82 12.77
C ARG A 57 10.39 20.25 13.06
N GLU A 58 11.03 21.24 12.43
CA GLU A 58 10.73 22.65 12.71
C GLU A 58 9.27 22.99 12.34
N VAL A 59 8.80 22.50 11.19
CA VAL A 59 7.42 22.69 10.74
C VAL A 59 6.43 21.97 11.65
N LEU A 60 6.76 20.74 12.07
CA LEU A 60 5.93 19.97 13.00
C LEU A 60 5.83 20.63 14.39
N ASP A 61 6.90 21.24 14.88
CA ASP A 61 6.90 21.99 16.14
C ASP A 61 6.04 23.25 16.06
N LYS A 62 6.03 23.94 14.90
CA LYS A 62 5.12 25.07 14.62
C LYS A 62 3.67 24.62 14.58
N ILE A 63 3.38 23.51 13.89
CA ILE A 63 2.02 22.93 13.86
C ILE A 63 1.60 22.58 15.28
N LYS A 64 2.46 21.92 16.07
CA LYS A 64 2.17 21.56 17.46
C LYS A 64 1.83 22.76 18.33
N SER A 65 2.56 23.86 18.17
CA SER A 65 2.36 25.08 18.97
C SER A 65 1.09 25.85 18.61
N ASN A 66 0.53 25.61 17.43
CA ASN A 66 -0.62 26.36 16.89
C ASN A 66 -1.89 25.51 16.71
N SER A 67 -1.88 24.26 17.19
CA SER A 67 -3.01 23.32 17.06
C SER A 67 -3.56 22.91 18.42
N GLY A 68 -4.89 22.80 18.54
CA GLY A 68 -5.53 22.20 19.71
C GLY A 68 -5.33 20.67 19.76
N LYS A 69 -5.58 19.99 18.64
CA LYS A 69 -5.42 18.55 18.45
C LYS A 69 -4.65 18.23 17.18
N ILE A 70 -3.89 17.12 17.21
CA ILE A 70 -3.08 16.66 16.08
C ILE A 70 -3.38 15.20 15.79
N ILE A 71 -3.67 14.91 14.53
CA ILE A 71 -4.05 13.58 14.05
C ILE A 71 -3.10 13.21 12.91
N GLY A 72 -2.39 12.09 13.03
CA GLY A 72 -1.72 11.45 11.90
C GLY A 72 -2.73 10.61 11.12
N TYR A 73 -2.92 10.92 9.84
CA TYR A 73 -3.90 10.28 8.97
C TYR A 73 -3.22 9.49 7.85
N GLY A 74 -3.36 8.17 7.91
CA GLY A 74 -2.73 7.22 6.99
C GLY A 74 -1.39 6.68 7.48
N ASN A 75 -0.97 5.54 6.94
CA ASN A 75 0.23 4.82 7.36
C ASN A 75 1.52 5.61 7.11
N CYS A 76 1.58 6.41 6.05
CA CYS A 76 2.76 7.25 5.78
C CYS A 76 3.08 8.15 6.99
N ALA A 77 2.06 8.78 7.58
CA ALA A 77 2.24 9.65 8.75
C ALA A 77 2.40 8.84 10.04
N THR A 78 1.62 7.78 10.22
CA THR A 78 1.50 7.08 11.51
C THR A 78 2.57 6.02 11.76
N THR A 79 3.06 5.38 10.71
CA THR A 79 4.03 4.26 10.78
C THR A 79 5.20 4.40 9.80
N GLY A 80 5.17 5.40 8.91
CA GLY A 80 6.09 5.59 7.78
C GLY A 80 5.55 5.04 6.46
N GLY A 81 4.63 4.08 6.51
CA GLY A 81 3.93 3.55 5.33
C GLY A 81 4.84 2.85 4.32
N VAL A 82 4.33 2.69 3.09
CA VAL A 82 5.04 1.98 2.01
C VAL A 82 6.34 2.66 1.59
N PHE A 83 6.39 3.99 1.65
CA PHE A 83 7.59 4.76 1.32
C PHE A 83 8.75 4.47 2.27
N ALA A 84 8.47 4.12 3.52
CA ALA A 84 9.49 3.79 4.50
C ALA A 84 10.29 2.52 4.19
N LEU A 85 9.86 1.71 3.21
CA LEU A 85 10.69 0.64 2.67
C LEU A 85 12.04 1.16 2.15
N ALA A 86 12.12 2.41 1.70
CA ALA A 86 13.38 3.05 1.33
C ALA A 86 14.40 3.14 2.49
N ASN A 87 13.98 2.98 3.76
CA ASN A 87 14.91 2.93 4.89
C ASN A 87 15.85 1.71 4.83
N GLN A 88 15.52 0.67 4.04
CA GLN A 88 16.44 -0.44 3.71
C GLN A 88 17.66 0.05 2.89
N ARG A 89 17.53 1.22 2.26
CA ARG A 89 18.54 1.90 1.48
C ARG A 89 19.03 3.17 2.18
N GLY A 90 18.94 3.25 3.51
CA GLY A 90 19.51 4.36 4.28
C GLY A 90 18.70 5.66 4.34
N TYR A 91 17.50 5.72 3.77
CA TYR A 91 16.55 6.80 4.08
C TYR A 91 16.19 6.84 5.58
N ASP A 92 15.73 7.99 6.05
CA ASP A 92 15.28 8.21 7.44
C ASP A 92 13.82 8.67 7.50
N ILE A 93 12.94 7.87 6.92
CA ILE A 93 11.51 8.06 7.09
C ILE A 93 11.12 7.62 8.49
N SER A 94 10.45 8.52 9.21
CA SER A 94 10.06 8.34 10.60
C SER A 94 8.56 8.56 10.82
N PRO A 95 7.92 7.82 11.73
CA PRO A 95 6.52 8.04 12.07
C PRO A 95 6.33 9.33 12.89
N LEU A 96 5.14 9.93 12.81
CA LEU A 96 4.77 11.19 13.47
C LEU A 96 5.03 11.18 14.98
N ASN A 97 4.84 10.05 15.66
CA ASN A 97 5.04 9.96 17.10
C ASN A 97 6.51 10.12 17.55
N LYS A 98 7.48 10.07 16.63
CA LYS A 98 8.87 10.45 16.91
C LYS A 98 9.04 11.97 17.08
N PHE A 99 8.11 12.75 16.55
CA PHE A 99 8.09 14.21 16.61
C PHE A 99 7.04 14.70 17.61
N ILE A 100 5.84 14.12 17.58
CA ILE A 100 4.68 14.52 18.39
C ILE A 100 4.09 13.27 19.05
N VAL A 101 4.51 12.99 20.28
CA VAL A 101 4.18 11.75 21.02
C VAL A 101 2.67 11.56 21.18
N ASP A 102 1.93 12.62 21.48
CA ASP A 102 0.50 12.58 21.81
C ASP A 102 -0.42 12.68 20.58
N ALA A 103 0.12 12.59 19.36
CA ALA A 103 -0.70 12.63 18.15
C ALA A 103 -1.58 11.37 18.05
N GLN A 104 -2.88 11.58 17.84
CA GLN A 104 -3.81 10.47 17.56
C GLN A 104 -3.48 9.86 16.20
N LYS A 105 -3.59 8.54 16.06
CA LYS A 105 -3.21 7.81 14.85
C LYS A 105 -4.43 7.17 14.20
N ILE A 106 -4.59 7.39 12.91
CA ILE A 106 -5.55 6.68 12.07
C ILE A 106 -4.74 5.92 11.02
N ASN A 107 -4.66 4.61 11.22
CA ASN A 107 -3.91 3.72 10.33
C ASN A 107 -4.77 3.34 9.13
N GLY A 108 -4.12 3.16 7.99
CA GLY A 108 -4.74 2.81 6.73
C GLY A 108 -3.90 3.31 5.55
N CYS A 109 -4.04 2.64 4.42
CA CYS A 109 -3.47 3.10 3.16
C CYS A 109 -4.47 2.63 2.11
N LEU A 110 -5.58 3.33 1.85
CA LEU A 110 -6.04 4.66 2.31
C LEU A 110 -6.58 4.67 3.77
N GLY A 111 -6.49 5.80 4.48
CA GLY A 111 -7.16 5.99 5.77
C GLY A 111 -8.68 6.16 5.60
N GLU A 112 -9.49 5.80 6.60
CA GLU A 112 -10.94 5.93 6.51
C GLU A 112 -11.43 7.29 7.02
N VAL A 113 -12.17 8.01 6.17
CA VAL A 113 -12.65 9.36 6.50
C VAL A 113 -13.58 9.38 7.72
N GLU A 114 -14.35 8.33 7.96
CA GLU A 114 -15.27 8.26 9.09
C GLU A 114 -14.50 8.15 10.43
N GLU A 115 -13.38 7.40 10.46
CA GLU A 115 -12.49 7.41 11.64
C GLU A 115 -11.86 8.78 11.85
N LEU A 116 -11.56 9.50 10.77
CA LEU A 116 -11.05 10.87 10.83
C LEU A 116 -12.09 11.84 11.38
N LYS A 117 -13.34 11.75 10.94
CA LYS A 117 -14.46 12.55 11.47
C LYS A 117 -14.65 12.31 12.97
N SER A 118 -14.72 11.05 13.41
CA SER A 118 -14.83 10.73 14.83
C SER A 118 -13.63 11.27 15.62
N ALA A 119 -12.41 11.14 15.09
CA ALA A 119 -11.23 11.71 15.74
C ALA A 119 -11.29 13.25 15.81
N ILE A 120 -11.71 13.94 14.75
CA ILE A 120 -11.89 15.39 14.71
C ILE A 120 -12.91 15.84 15.78
N ASN A 121 -14.00 15.08 15.96
CA ASN A 121 -15.08 15.37 16.90
C ASN A 121 -14.83 14.88 18.34
N TYR A 122 -13.63 14.37 18.66
CA TYR A 122 -13.30 13.81 19.98
C TYR A 122 -14.20 12.64 20.40
N GLU A 123 -14.71 11.90 19.41
CA GLU A 123 -15.48 10.69 19.65
C GLU A 123 -14.57 9.50 19.92
N GLU A 124 -15.12 8.50 20.61
CA GLU A 124 -14.42 7.25 20.87
C GLU A 124 -14.13 6.49 19.56
N PRO A 125 -12.92 5.93 19.37
CA PRO A 125 -12.59 5.18 18.17
C PRO A 125 -13.51 3.98 17.95
N SER A 126 -13.85 3.73 16.68
CA SER A 126 -14.59 2.55 16.27
C SER A 126 -13.91 1.26 16.73
N LYS A 127 -14.70 0.38 17.35
CA LYS A 127 -14.25 -0.96 17.79
C LYS A 127 -14.27 -1.93 16.62
N LEU A 128 -13.24 -1.84 15.78
CA LEU A 128 -13.03 -2.74 14.65
C LEU A 128 -12.61 -4.14 15.12
N LYS A 129 -13.16 -5.16 14.48
CA LYS A 129 -12.79 -6.57 14.68
C LYS A 129 -11.46 -6.88 13.98
N ASN A 130 -10.85 -7.99 14.36
CA ASN A 130 -9.77 -8.60 13.58
C ASN A 130 -10.29 -9.05 12.21
N LEU A 131 -9.49 -8.90 11.14
CA LEU A 131 -9.92 -9.23 9.79
C LEU A 131 -10.32 -10.69 9.62
N CYS A 132 -9.60 -11.63 10.25
CA CYS A 132 -9.93 -13.06 10.16
C CYS A 132 -11.31 -13.39 10.74
N LEU A 133 -11.87 -12.58 11.65
CA LEU A 133 -13.21 -12.79 12.22
C LEU A 133 -14.35 -12.40 11.27
N VAL A 134 -14.06 -11.64 10.22
CA VAL A 134 -15.04 -11.17 9.23
C VAL A 134 -14.71 -11.63 7.81
N CYS A 135 -13.63 -12.39 7.65
CA CYS A 135 -13.22 -12.98 6.38
C CYS A 135 -14.15 -14.15 6.02
N GLY A 136 -14.61 -14.21 4.77
CA GLY A 136 -15.46 -15.31 4.29
C GLY A 136 -14.71 -16.61 3.99
N ARG A 137 -13.37 -16.57 3.95
CA ARG A 137 -12.53 -17.74 3.66
C ARG A 137 -12.45 -18.67 4.86
N LYS A 138 -12.32 -19.96 4.61
CA LYS A 138 -12.29 -21.03 5.62
C LYS A 138 -10.88 -21.53 5.86
N THR A 139 -10.54 -21.75 7.12
CA THR A 139 -9.25 -22.35 7.50
C THR A 139 -9.35 -23.86 7.66
N THR A 140 -8.30 -24.57 7.28
CA THR A 140 -8.08 -26.00 7.53
C THR A 140 -7.48 -26.25 8.92
N CYS A 141 -6.83 -25.24 9.51
CA CYS A 141 -6.01 -25.33 10.74
C CYS A 141 -4.79 -26.24 10.62
N ASP A 142 -4.35 -26.56 9.40
CA ASP A 142 -3.18 -27.38 9.12
C ASP A 142 -1.91 -26.53 8.92
N TYR A 143 -0.75 -27.18 9.01
CA TYR A 143 0.52 -26.57 8.58
C TYR A 143 0.59 -26.48 7.06
N LEU A 144 1.46 -25.60 6.55
CA LEU A 144 1.60 -25.39 5.11
C LEU A 144 2.38 -26.55 4.49
N ASP A 145 1.88 -27.03 3.35
CA ASP A 145 2.61 -27.97 2.50
C ASP A 145 3.68 -27.25 1.66
N GLU A 146 3.41 -26.00 1.27
CA GLU A 146 4.29 -25.16 0.45
C GLU A 146 4.02 -23.66 0.69
N VAL A 147 4.98 -22.80 0.35
CA VAL A 147 4.77 -21.35 0.26
C VAL A 147 4.59 -20.97 -1.20
N LYS A 148 3.66 -20.06 -1.49
CA LYS A 148 3.35 -19.65 -2.86
C LYS A 148 3.52 -18.16 -3.10
N ARG A 149 3.99 -17.84 -4.29
CA ARG A 149 3.98 -16.48 -4.85
C ARG A 149 2.59 -16.13 -5.37
N GLN A 150 2.21 -14.85 -5.32
CA GLN A 150 0.82 -14.40 -5.55
C GLN A 150 0.45 -14.22 -7.02
N ILE A 151 0.75 -15.24 -7.83
CA ILE A 151 0.62 -15.21 -9.29
C ILE A 151 -0.62 -15.98 -9.72
N GLU A 152 -0.73 -17.23 -9.26
CA GLU A 152 -1.84 -18.12 -9.58
C GLU A 152 -2.75 -18.21 -8.37
N LEU A 153 -4.01 -17.78 -8.47
CA LEU A 153 -4.94 -17.84 -7.35
C LEU A 153 -6.37 -17.96 -7.86
N ASP A 154 -6.81 -19.19 -8.07
CA ASP A 154 -8.19 -19.50 -8.50
C ASP A 154 -9.13 -19.82 -7.33
N ASP A 155 -8.59 -20.25 -6.19
CA ASP A 155 -9.39 -20.57 -5.00
C ASP A 155 -9.84 -19.28 -4.27
N ASP A 156 -11.16 -19.08 -4.21
CA ASP A 156 -11.81 -17.96 -3.53
C ASP A 156 -12.36 -18.30 -2.13
N THR A 157 -12.27 -19.57 -1.72
CA THR A 157 -12.90 -20.11 -0.51
C THR A 157 -11.91 -20.44 0.61
N THR A 158 -10.73 -20.96 0.30
CA THR A 158 -9.75 -21.41 1.27
C THR A 158 -8.94 -20.22 1.79
N CYS A 159 -8.57 -20.26 3.07
CA CYS A 159 -7.69 -19.27 3.69
C CYS A 159 -6.40 -19.12 2.87
N PHE A 160 -6.02 -17.88 2.57
CA PHE A 160 -4.79 -17.59 1.82
C PHE A 160 -3.55 -18.19 2.47
N ASN A 161 -3.42 -18.09 3.80
CA ASN A 161 -2.28 -18.66 4.49
C ASN A 161 -2.24 -20.17 4.29
N ASP A 162 -3.37 -20.86 4.42
CA ASP A 162 -3.49 -22.32 4.29
C ASP A 162 -3.21 -22.80 2.84
N LEU A 163 -3.42 -21.93 1.84
CA LEU A 163 -3.00 -22.15 0.46
C LEU A 163 -1.51 -21.87 0.21
N GLY A 164 -0.76 -21.41 1.21
CA GLY A 164 0.65 -21.04 1.10
C GLY A 164 0.91 -19.56 0.76
N TYR A 165 -0.12 -18.73 0.58
CA TYR A 165 0.06 -17.29 0.29
C TYR A 165 0.09 -16.46 1.59
N LEU A 166 1.14 -15.66 1.76
CA LEU A 166 1.24 -14.77 2.90
C LEU A 166 0.07 -13.76 2.95
N CYS A 167 -0.78 -13.89 3.96
CA CYS A 167 -1.90 -13.01 4.25
C CYS A 167 -1.85 -12.47 5.68
N SER A 168 -1.67 -11.16 5.80
CA SER A 168 -1.57 -10.44 7.08
C SER A 168 -2.91 -10.20 7.78
N GLY A 169 -3.96 -10.93 7.41
CA GLY A 169 -5.29 -10.80 8.03
C GLY A 169 -5.26 -11.09 9.52
N PHE A 170 -4.41 -12.03 9.95
CA PHE A 170 -4.23 -12.40 11.35
C PHE A 170 -3.79 -11.22 12.22
N ILE A 171 -2.98 -10.31 11.67
CA ILE A 171 -2.46 -9.13 12.38
C ILE A 171 -3.15 -7.83 11.97
N ALA A 172 -4.25 -7.91 11.21
CA ALA A 172 -4.99 -6.77 10.69
C ALA A 172 -6.38 -6.65 11.33
N LYS A 173 -6.87 -5.42 11.37
CA LYS A 173 -8.28 -5.11 11.64
C LYS A 173 -9.09 -5.16 10.34
N GLU A 174 -10.40 -5.31 10.47
CA GLU A 174 -11.31 -5.04 9.36
C GLU A 174 -11.16 -3.60 8.88
N CYS A 175 -11.27 -3.40 7.56
CA CYS A 175 -11.22 -2.10 6.91
C CYS A 175 -12.32 -2.01 5.85
N LYS A 176 -12.64 -0.80 5.39
CA LYS A 176 -13.61 -0.57 4.32
C LYS A 176 -13.16 -1.15 2.97
N GLU A 177 -11.88 -1.03 2.66
CA GLU A 177 -11.29 -1.36 1.35
C GLU A 177 -10.53 -2.70 1.40
N ARG A 178 -11.25 -3.80 1.67
CA ARG A 178 -10.62 -5.10 1.95
C ARG A 178 -10.05 -5.73 0.68
N CYS A 179 -8.73 -5.95 0.64
CA CYS A 179 -8.07 -6.67 -0.45
C CYS A 179 -8.64 -8.08 -0.66
N ILE A 180 -9.03 -8.74 0.44
CA ILE A 180 -9.52 -10.12 0.42
C ILE A 180 -10.83 -10.31 -0.37
N ASP A 181 -11.61 -9.24 -0.56
CA ASP A 181 -12.83 -9.24 -1.36
C ASP A 181 -12.52 -9.28 -2.87
N TYR A 182 -11.28 -8.95 -3.25
CA TYR A 182 -10.78 -8.93 -4.64
C TYR A 182 -9.75 -10.03 -4.89
N ASN A 183 -9.92 -11.17 -4.21
CA ASN A 183 -9.03 -12.33 -4.32
C ASN A 183 -7.54 -11.94 -4.18
N ALA A 184 -7.24 -11.05 -3.23
CA ALA A 184 -5.90 -10.57 -2.94
C ALA A 184 -5.60 -10.66 -1.43
N PRO A 185 -4.48 -11.28 -1.00
CA PRO A 185 -4.12 -11.37 0.41
C PRO A 185 -4.04 -10.01 1.12
N CYS A 186 -4.47 -9.99 2.39
CA CYS A 186 -4.33 -8.79 3.22
C CYS A 186 -2.85 -8.44 3.43
N ARG A 187 -2.52 -7.15 3.36
CA ARG A 187 -1.14 -6.66 3.50
C ARG A 187 -0.83 -6.00 4.84
N GLY A 188 -1.79 -6.00 5.77
CA GLY A 188 -1.58 -5.54 7.13
C GLY A 188 -1.46 -4.02 7.29
N CYS A 189 -2.03 -3.22 6.36
CA CYS A 189 -1.98 -1.76 6.47
C CYS A 189 -2.69 -1.25 7.73
N LYS A 190 -3.82 -1.85 8.13
CA LYS A 190 -4.55 -1.49 9.34
C LYS A 190 -4.27 -2.50 10.45
N SER A 191 -3.13 -2.35 11.12
CA SER A 191 -2.64 -3.33 12.09
C SER A 191 -3.51 -3.40 13.37
N SER A 192 -3.70 -4.60 13.92
CA SER A 192 -4.46 -4.84 15.15
C SER A 192 -3.60 -4.81 16.42
N LEU A 193 -2.27 -4.77 16.27
CA LEU A 193 -1.30 -4.96 17.33
C LEU A 193 0.03 -4.24 17.05
N GLU A 194 0.88 -4.14 18.07
CA GLU A 194 2.22 -3.56 17.94
C GLU A 194 3.23 -4.50 17.28
N ARG A 195 4.18 -3.92 16.52
CA ARG A 195 5.19 -4.64 15.75
C ARG A 195 4.60 -5.75 14.87
N PRO A 196 3.60 -5.44 14.03
CA PRO A 196 2.83 -6.43 13.28
C PRO A 196 3.71 -7.29 12.36
N GLY A 197 4.72 -6.71 11.71
CA GLY A 197 5.60 -7.47 10.83
C GLY A 197 6.39 -8.57 11.54
N ILE A 198 6.91 -8.31 12.74
CA ILE A 198 7.61 -9.34 13.53
C ILE A 198 6.65 -10.45 13.96
N ARG A 199 5.42 -10.09 14.35
CA ARG A 199 4.40 -11.05 14.75
C ARG A 199 3.94 -11.91 13.58
N MET A 200 3.76 -11.30 12.41
CA MET A 200 3.40 -12.01 11.19
C MET A 200 4.53 -12.95 10.74
N LEU A 201 5.79 -12.49 10.80
CA LEU A 201 6.95 -13.32 10.50
C LEU A 201 7.02 -14.56 11.41
N GLY A 202 6.83 -14.38 12.72
CA GLY A 202 6.80 -15.50 13.66
C GLY A 202 5.62 -16.46 13.44
N MET A 203 4.43 -15.93 13.19
CA MET A 203 3.23 -16.73 12.91
C MET A 203 3.40 -17.53 11.60
N PHE A 204 3.77 -16.86 10.51
CA PHE A 204 3.91 -17.49 9.20
C PHE A 204 5.06 -18.51 9.19
N GLY A 205 6.20 -18.17 9.80
CA GLY A 205 7.29 -19.13 9.98
C GLY A 205 6.91 -20.35 10.82
N THR A 206 5.94 -20.22 11.74
CA THR A 206 5.38 -21.39 12.46
C THR A 206 4.53 -22.25 11.53
N LEU A 207 3.69 -21.64 10.68
CA LEU A 207 2.87 -22.36 9.71
C LEU A 207 3.72 -23.13 8.69
N MET A 208 4.89 -22.60 8.34
CA MET A 208 5.87 -23.21 7.42
C MET A 208 6.65 -24.40 8.04
N GLY A 209 6.34 -24.82 9.26
CA GLY A 209 7.14 -25.80 10.00
C GLY A 209 7.29 -27.20 9.36
N ASN A 210 6.46 -27.52 8.37
CA ASN A 210 6.53 -28.77 7.60
C ASN A 210 7.35 -28.64 6.30
N ILE A 211 7.76 -27.44 5.92
CA ILE A 211 8.48 -27.19 4.67
C ILE A 211 9.96 -27.39 4.92
N GLU A 212 10.60 -28.22 4.10
CA GLU A 212 12.03 -28.45 4.16
C GLU A 212 12.78 -27.19 3.73
N VAL A 213 13.79 -26.79 4.52
CA VAL A 213 14.72 -25.72 4.16
C VAL A 213 16.06 -26.38 3.88
N ALA A 214 16.62 -26.13 2.70
CA ALA A 214 17.89 -26.71 2.31
C ALA A 214 18.99 -26.21 3.24
N THR A 215 19.68 -27.14 3.90
CA THR A 215 20.78 -26.82 4.79
C THR A 215 21.98 -27.68 4.47
N GLU A 216 23.18 -27.11 4.60
CA GLU A 216 24.43 -27.83 4.40
C GLU A 216 25.31 -27.76 5.64
N HIS A 217 26.04 -28.83 5.91
CA HIS A 217 27.01 -28.83 6.98
C HIS A 217 28.22 -27.99 6.57
N SER A 218 28.78 -27.18 7.46
CA SER A 218 30.15 -26.70 7.26
C SER A 218 31.15 -27.83 7.43
N GLU A 219 32.38 -27.60 6.97
CA GLU A 219 33.52 -28.51 7.15
C GLU A 219 33.76 -28.90 8.63
N LEU A 220 33.16 -28.17 9.58
CA LEU A 220 33.29 -28.37 11.02
C LEU A 220 32.11 -29.11 11.66
N GLY A 221 31.20 -29.69 10.87
CA GLY A 221 30.14 -30.58 11.37
C GLY A 221 28.96 -29.88 12.04
N ALA A 222 28.68 -28.63 11.67
CA ALA A 222 27.52 -27.88 12.12
C ALA A 222 26.73 -27.32 10.93
N THR A 223 25.43 -27.14 11.10
CA THR A 223 24.57 -26.45 10.14
C THR A 223 24.65 -24.95 10.40
N ASP A 224 25.65 -24.28 9.85
CA ASP A 224 25.90 -22.84 10.06
C ASP A 224 25.49 -21.97 8.86
N LYS A 225 25.07 -22.57 7.74
CA LYS A 225 24.48 -21.88 6.61
C LYS A 225 23.28 -22.63 6.00
N LEU A 226 22.42 -21.87 5.33
CA LEU A 226 21.50 -22.41 4.33
C LEU A 226 22.34 -22.97 3.18
N ALA A 227 21.85 -24.03 2.55
CA ALA A 227 22.55 -24.60 1.40
C ALA A 227 22.60 -23.57 0.26
N ASP A 228 23.65 -23.59 -0.56
CA ASP A 228 23.70 -22.83 -1.82
C ASP A 228 22.76 -23.41 -2.91
N GLN A 229 21.76 -24.22 -2.52
CA GLN A 229 20.75 -24.83 -3.40
C GLN A 229 19.42 -24.12 -3.20
N ASP A 230 18.64 -24.01 -4.27
CA ASP A 230 17.29 -23.45 -4.25
C ASP A 230 16.40 -24.24 -3.27
N ASP A 231 15.66 -23.51 -2.43
CA ASP A 231 14.68 -24.09 -1.51
C ASP A 231 13.32 -23.40 -1.65
N ASP A 232 12.25 -24.17 -1.43
CA ASP A 232 10.87 -23.74 -1.68
C ASP A 232 10.50 -22.49 -0.88
N VAL A 233 11.15 -22.26 0.26
CA VAL A 233 10.91 -21.09 1.12
C VAL A 233 11.57 -19.84 0.54
N THR A 234 12.86 -19.92 0.20
CA THR A 234 13.60 -18.76 -0.31
C THR A 234 13.11 -18.34 -1.68
N ASP A 235 12.71 -19.30 -2.52
CA ASP A 235 12.21 -19.05 -3.88
C ASP A 235 10.83 -18.38 -3.85
N SER A 236 9.99 -18.78 -2.90
CA SER A 236 8.62 -18.30 -2.80
C SER A 236 8.49 -17.02 -1.98
N LEU A 237 9.46 -16.73 -1.10
CA LEU A 237 9.47 -15.54 -0.24
C LEU A 237 10.80 -14.76 -0.25
N PRO A 238 11.32 -14.38 -1.43
CA PRO A 238 12.62 -13.71 -1.53
C PRO A 238 12.61 -12.29 -0.94
N ASP A 239 11.45 -11.63 -0.87
CA ASP A 239 11.31 -10.28 -0.31
C ASP A 239 10.71 -10.29 1.10
N VAL A 240 11.50 -10.66 2.10
CA VAL A 240 11.07 -10.63 3.51
C VAL A 240 10.62 -9.22 3.95
N LEU A 241 11.34 -8.18 3.52
CA LEU A 241 11.04 -6.81 3.95
C LEU A 241 9.69 -6.30 3.41
N GLY A 242 9.46 -6.44 2.11
CA GLY A 242 8.22 -6.00 1.48
C GLY A 242 7.03 -6.88 1.82
N ASN A 243 7.23 -8.13 2.23
CA ASN A 243 6.15 -9.02 2.67
C ASN A 243 5.69 -8.74 4.10
N PHE A 244 6.61 -8.61 5.06
CA PHE A 244 6.25 -8.50 6.48
C PHE A 244 6.26 -7.06 7.00
N PHE A 245 7.07 -6.17 6.42
CA PHE A 245 7.33 -4.84 6.99
C PHE A 245 6.86 -3.68 6.10
N ARG A 246 6.09 -3.97 5.04
CA ARG A 246 5.63 -3.02 4.01
C ARG A 246 5.22 -1.66 4.54
N PHE A 247 4.40 -1.62 5.58
CA PHE A 247 3.88 -0.38 6.15
C PHE A 247 4.49 0.01 7.48
N THR A 248 5.37 -0.83 8.05
CA THR A 248 5.77 -0.73 9.47
C THR A 248 7.26 -0.88 9.71
N LEU A 249 8.09 -0.82 8.66
CA LEU A 249 9.54 -0.93 8.79
C LEU A 249 10.12 0.02 9.87
N PRO A 250 9.74 1.31 9.95
CA PRO A 250 10.25 2.21 11.00
C PRO A 250 9.80 1.85 12.42
N THR A 251 8.65 1.21 12.57
CA THR A 251 8.07 0.85 13.88
C THR A 251 8.32 -0.61 14.26
N SER A 252 9.00 -1.37 13.39
CA SER A 252 9.32 -2.79 13.59
C SER A 252 10.37 -3.03 14.69
N GLY A 253 11.30 -2.09 14.87
CA GLY A 253 12.51 -2.26 15.69
C GLY A 253 13.70 -2.84 14.93
N LEU A 254 13.57 -3.11 13.63
CA LEU A 254 14.70 -3.47 12.78
C LEU A 254 15.66 -2.27 12.59
N PRO A 255 16.98 -2.53 12.49
CA PRO A 255 17.94 -1.48 12.19
C PRO A 255 17.73 -0.97 10.76
N ARG A 256 18.24 0.23 10.48
CA ARG A 256 18.28 0.75 9.12
C ARG A 256 19.19 -0.09 8.25
N GLY A 257 18.85 -0.15 6.96
CA GLY A 257 19.70 -0.81 5.99
C GLY A 257 21.04 -0.09 5.85
N ARG A 258 22.09 -0.88 5.63
CA ARG A 258 23.46 -0.39 5.51
C ARG A 258 23.81 0.07 4.10
N ILE A 259 23.01 -0.31 3.11
CA ILE A 259 23.26 0.05 1.72
C ILE A 259 22.78 1.49 1.50
N PRO A 260 23.60 2.38 0.92
CA PRO A 260 23.19 3.76 0.66
C PRO A 260 22.05 3.88 -0.34
N SER A 261 21.35 5.00 -0.24
CA SER A 261 20.22 5.35 -1.12
C SER A 261 20.70 5.54 -2.55
N SER A 262 19.85 5.19 -3.51
CA SER A 262 20.11 5.54 -4.91
C SER A 262 19.90 7.04 -5.21
N GLY A 263 19.46 7.83 -4.22
CA GLY A 263 19.02 9.22 -4.38
C GLY A 263 17.61 9.37 -4.96
N ASN A 264 16.92 8.27 -5.26
CA ASN A 264 15.54 8.25 -5.74
C ASN A 264 14.70 7.35 -4.84
N ILE A 265 13.73 7.93 -4.15
CA ILE A 265 12.93 7.21 -3.17
C ILE A 265 12.15 6.04 -3.76
N LEU A 266 11.61 6.18 -4.98
CA LEU A 266 10.83 5.12 -5.60
C LEU A 266 11.73 3.95 -6.00
N ASN A 267 12.92 4.21 -6.55
CA ASN A 267 13.92 3.17 -6.83
C ASN A 267 14.27 2.38 -5.55
N ASP A 268 14.43 3.08 -4.42
CA ASP A 268 14.76 2.45 -3.15
C ASP A 268 13.58 1.69 -2.52
N VAL A 269 12.34 2.12 -2.75
CA VAL A 269 11.11 1.39 -2.37
C VAL A 269 10.97 0.11 -3.19
N PHE A 270 11.21 0.18 -4.50
CA PHE A 270 11.12 -0.95 -5.43
C PHE A 270 12.33 -1.90 -5.37
N ALA A 271 13.40 -1.54 -4.67
CA ALA A 271 14.54 -2.42 -4.49
C ALA A 271 14.14 -3.74 -3.82
N GLY A 272 14.35 -4.84 -4.55
CA GLY A 272 14.05 -6.21 -4.10
C GLY A 272 12.56 -6.59 -4.15
N ARG A 273 11.70 -5.80 -4.81
CA ARG A 273 10.27 -6.13 -4.93
C ARG A 273 10.02 -7.14 -6.03
N LEU A 274 9.11 -8.04 -5.75
CA LEU A 274 8.63 -9.05 -6.69
C LEU A 274 7.73 -8.41 -7.75
N ILE A 275 7.78 -8.97 -8.96
CA ILE A 275 7.05 -8.46 -10.13
C ILE A 275 5.53 -8.46 -9.90
N GLU A 276 5.01 -9.52 -9.28
CA GLU A 276 3.60 -9.68 -8.91
C GLU A 276 3.14 -8.69 -7.82
N GLU A 277 4.05 -8.07 -7.10
CA GLU A 277 3.69 -7.03 -6.12
C GLU A 277 3.67 -5.63 -6.76
N LEU A 278 4.21 -5.46 -7.97
CA LEU A 278 4.31 -4.15 -8.60
C LEU A 278 2.96 -3.48 -8.80
N PRO A 279 1.91 -4.13 -9.35
CA PRO A 279 0.60 -3.48 -9.53
C PRO A 279 0.03 -2.89 -8.24
N LEU A 280 0.21 -3.62 -7.13
CA LEU A 280 -0.29 -3.21 -5.83
C LEU A 280 0.57 -2.08 -5.25
N ILE A 281 1.89 -2.20 -5.31
CA ILE A 281 2.82 -1.18 -4.79
C ILE A 281 2.67 0.13 -5.58
N SER A 282 2.55 0.07 -6.91
CA SER A 282 2.28 1.25 -7.74
C SER A 282 0.93 1.87 -7.41
N GLY A 283 -0.10 1.03 -7.19
CA GLY A 283 -1.40 1.46 -6.73
C GLY A 283 -1.28 2.29 -5.45
N LEU A 284 -0.48 1.85 -4.47
CA LEU A 284 -0.26 2.58 -3.22
C LEU A 284 0.53 3.89 -3.40
N LEU A 285 1.58 3.88 -4.23
CA LEU A 285 2.53 4.99 -4.35
C LEU A 285 2.04 6.13 -5.26
N GLY A 286 1.23 5.82 -6.27
CA GLY A 286 0.94 6.75 -7.35
C GLY A 286 0.03 7.93 -7.01
N GLY A 287 -0.54 8.02 -5.80
CA GLY A 287 -1.35 9.16 -5.43
C GLY A 287 -2.61 9.30 -6.29
N ASP A 288 -2.86 10.51 -6.78
CA ASP A 288 -3.86 10.86 -7.79
C ASP A 288 -3.50 10.43 -9.23
N HIS A 289 -2.34 9.81 -9.43
CA HIS A 289 -1.89 9.16 -10.68
C HIS A 289 -1.72 7.64 -10.50
N SER A 290 -2.38 7.06 -9.49
CA SER A 290 -2.21 5.63 -9.15
C SER A 290 -2.68 4.67 -10.24
N ILE A 291 -3.71 5.03 -11.01
CA ILE A 291 -4.23 4.21 -12.11
C ILE A 291 -3.24 4.24 -13.27
N SER A 292 -2.89 5.42 -13.78
CA SER A 292 -1.95 5.50 -14.91
C SER A 292 -0.57 4.93 -14.57
N LEU A 293 -0.08 5.07 -13.34
CA LEU A 293 1.17 4.44 -12.90
C LEU A 293 1.08 2.93 -12.94
N THR A 294 0.01 2.37 -12.37
CA THR A 294 -0.19 0.93 -12.28
C THR A 294 -0.36 0.31 -13.66
N LEU A 295 -1.22 0.89 -14.50
CA LEU A 295 -1.46 0.38 -15.85
C LEU A 295 -0.21 0.45 -16.72
N LYS A 296 0.56 1.55 -16.69
CA LYS A 296 1.81 1.63 -17.47
C LYS A 296 2.86 0.61 -17.05
N ILE A 297 2.99 0.32 -15.76
CA ILE A 297 3.87 -0.74 -15.25
C ILE A 297 3.42 -2.11 -15.76
N ILE A 298 2.12 -2.39 -15.67
CA ILE A 298 1.52 -3.63 -16.16
C ILE A 298 1.72 -3.77 -17.68
N GLU A 299 1.35 -2.77 -18.46
CA GLU A 299 1.44 -2.74 -19.93
C GLU A 299 2.89 -2.93 -20.41
N THR A 300 3.85 -2.33 -19.69
CA THR A 300 5.28 -2.50 -19.99
C THR A 300 5.71 -3.95 -19.86
N TYR A 301 5.27 -4.63 -18.79
CA TYR A 301 5.53 -6.05 -18.59
C TYR A 301 4.81 -6.91 -19.64
N GLU A 302 3.54 -6.63 -19.90
CA GLU A 302 2.73 -7.35 -20.88
C GLU A 302 3.31 -7.24 -22.29
N LYS A 303 3.77 -6.05 -22.71
CA LYS A 303 4.46 -5.84 -23.98
C LYS A 303 5.76 -6.63 -24.05
N ALA A 304 6.56 -6.63 -22.98
CA ALA A 304 7.83 -7.36 -22.93
C ALA A 304 7.64 -8.89 -22.99
N ASN A 305 6.50 -9.39 -22.51
CA ASN A 305 6.17 -10.82 -22.45
C ASN A 305 5.13 -11.26 -23.49
N GLN A 306 4.75 -10.38 -24.43
CA GLN A 306 3.78 -10.66 -25.50
C GLN A 306 2.42 -11.17 -24.96
N ILE A 307 1.96 -10.62 -23.84
CA ILE A 307 0.65 -10.93 -23.26
C ILE A 307 -0.42 -10.20 -24.07
N GLU A 308 -1.28 -10.96 -24.76
CA GLU A 308 -2.42 -10.40 -25.49
C GLU A 308 -3.58 -10.08 -24.54
N LEU A 309 -4.13 -8.87 -24.66
CA LEU A 309 -5.25 -8.43 -23.85
C LEU A 309 -6.57 -8.60 -24.59
N SER A 310 -7.58 -9.09 -23.88
CA SER A 310 -8.95 -9.14 -24.37
C SER A 310 -9.57 -7.74 -24.49
N GLU A 311 -10.62 -7.63 -25.31
CA GLU A 311 -11.37 -6.37 -25.46
C GLU A 311 -12.03 -5.92 -24.14
N PRO A 312 -12.64 -6.80 -23.32
CA PRO A 312 -13.15 -6.40 -22.01
C PRO A 312 -12.06 -5.86 -21.06
N THR A 313 -10.86 -6.47 -21.05
CA THR A 313 -9.73 -5.94 -20.25
C THR A 313 -9.35 -4.53 -20.69
N LYS A 314 -9.22 -4.29 -22.00
CA LYS A 314 -8.90 -2.96 -22.54
C LYS A 314 -9.98 -1.93 -22.19
N LYS A 315 -11.26 -2.30 -22.30
CA LYS A 315 -12.41 -1.46 -21.95
C LYS A 315 -12.32 -0.98 -20.49
N TYR A 316 -12.18 -1.89 -19.54
CA TYR A 316 -12.14 -1.52 -18.11
C TYR A 316 -10.91 -0.71 -17.73
N ARG A 317 -9.75 -0.99 -18.34
CA ARG A 317 -8.54 -0.18 -18.15
C ARG A 317 -8.71 1.24 -18.68
N GLN A 318 -9.34 1.41 -19.85
CA GLN A 318 -9.66 2.72 -20.41
C GLN A 318 -10.64 3.50 -19.52
N GLU A 319 -11.68 2.83 -19.00
CA GLU A 319 -12.63 3.44 -18.07
C GLU A 319 -11.94 3.92 -16.78
N LEU A 320 -11.03 3.14 -16.22
CA LEU A 320 -10.20 3.56 -15.08
C LEU A 320 -9.36 4.81 -15.40
N LEU A 321 -8.74 4.89 -16.58
CA LEU A 321 -7.96 6.07 -16.99
C LEU A 321 -8.85 7.32 -17.13
N GLU A 322 -10.07 7.17 -17.64
CA GLU A 322 -11.05 8.25 -17.71
C GLU A 322 -11.49 8.72 -16.32
N LEU A 323 -11.71 7.79 -15.40
CA LEU A 323 -12.01 8.08 -13.99
C LEU A 323 -10.84 8.79 -13.29
N GLU A 324 -9.59 8.44 -13.58
CA GLU A 324 -8.42 9.18 -13.05
C GLU A 324 -8.42 10.64 -13.50
N ASN A 325 -8.68 10.91 -14.79
CA ASN A 325 -8.76 12.28 -15.29
C ASN A 325 -9.88 13.07 -14.60
N GLN A 326 -11.06 12.47 -14.43
CA GLN A 326 -12.17 13.10 -13.70
C GLN A 326 -11.81 13.32 -12.23
N LEU A 327 -11.11 12.39 -11.59
CA LEU A 327 -10.66 12.49 -10.20
C LEU A 327 -9.75 13.71 -10.02
N GLN A 328 -8.85 13.96 -10.97
CA GLN A 328 -7.97 15.14 -10.93
C GLN A 328 -8.76 16.45 -11.00
N GLU A 329 -9.83 16.50 -11.78
CA GLU A 329 -10.72 17.67 -11.82
C GLU A 329 -11.45 17.88 -10.49
N ALA A 330 -11.99 16.80 -9.91
CA ALA A 330 -12.65 16.84 -8.60
C ALA A 330 -11.70 17.26 -7.46
N ILE A 331 -10.43 16.83 -7.51
CA ILE A 331 -9.40 17.26 -6.56
C ILE A 331 -9.12 18.76 -6.70
N LYS A 332 -9.00 19.28 -7.93
CA LYS A 332 -8.75 20.71 -8.18
C LYS A 332 -9.92 21.58 -7.72
N SER A 333 -11.15 21.15 -7.97
CA SER A 333 -12.37 21.86 -7.54
C SER A 333 -12.66 21.68 -6.05
N LYS A 334 -12.07 20.65 -5.42
CA LYS A 334 -12.32 20.24 -4.03
C LYS A 334 -13.81 19.94 -3.77
N ASP A 335 -14.48 19.39 -4.78
CA ASP A 335 -15.89 19.01 -4.75
C ASP A 335 -16.07 17.66 -4.05
N PRO A 336 -16.68 17.60 -2.86
CA PRO A 336 -16.86 16.36 -2.10
C PRO A 336 -17.81 15.37 -2.77
N GLU A 337 -18.87 15.84 -3.44
CA GLU A 337 -19.87 14.97 -4.07
C GLU A 337 -19.28 14.31 -5.31
N GLN A 338 -18.61 15.10 -6.14
CA GLN A 338 -17.94 14.61 -7.34
C GLN A 338 -16.79 13.66 -6.97
N TYR A 339 -15.97 14.01 -5.98
CA TYR A 339 -14.88 13.16 -5.49
C TYR A 339 -15.42 11.82 -4.98
N LYS A 340 -16.47 11.84 -4.16
CA LYS A 340 -17.09 10.61 -3.64
C LYS A 340 -17.60 9.73 -4.78
N LYS A 341 -18.36 10.30 -5.73
CA LYS A 341 -18.92 9.57 -6.86
C LYS A 341 -17.83 8.89 -7.68
N ILE A 342 -16.78 9.62 -8.06
CA ILE A 342 -15.70 9.08 -8.90
C ILE A 342 -14.93 7.99 -8.16
N THR A 343 -14.58 8.22 -6.89
CA THR A 343 -13.85 7.21 -6.11
C THR A 343 -14.69 5.95 -5.85
N ASP A 344 -16.02 6.05 -5.74
CA ASP A 344 -16.91 4.89 -5.66
C ASP A 344 -16.91 4.07 -6.97
N GLU A 345 -16.89 4.71 -8.15
CA GLU A 345 -16.74 4.01 -9.44
C GLU A 345 -15.34 3.38 -9.61
N ILE A 346 -14.28 4.06 -9.18
CA ILE A 346 -12.92 3.48 -9.16
C ILE A 346 -12.89 2.22 -8.30
N ARG A 347 -13.53 2.24 -7.12
CA ARG A 347 -13.63 1.06 -6.23
C ARG A 347 -14.42 -0.07 -6.87
N LYS A 348 -15.44 0.22 -7.68
CA LYS A 348 -16.19 -0.83 -8.40
C LYS A 348 -15.29 -1.61 -9.36
N ILE A 349 -14.46 -0.92 -10.13
CA ILE A 349 -13.63 -1.55 -11.17
C ILE A 349 -12.28 -2.03 -10.61
N GLY A 350 -11.54 -1.12 -9.98
CA GLY A 350 -10.22 -1.39 -9.40
C GLY A 350 -10.27 -2.12 -8.06
N GLY A 351 -11.45 -2.34 -7.51
CA GLY A 351 -11.72 -3.00 -6.24
C GLY A 351 -11.52 -2.09 -5.02
N ASN A 352 -10.44 -1.32 -5.00
CA ASN A 352 -10.26 -0.28 -4.01
C ASN A 352 -9.42 0.86 -4.58
N MET A 353 -9.19 1.89 -3.76
CA MET A 353 -8.39 3.02 -4.21
C MET A 353 -6.93 2.63 -4.48
N ASN A 354 -6.45 1.46 -4.05
CA ASN A 354 -5.12 0.92 -4.38
C ASN A 354 -5.15 -0.16 -5.46
N LEU A 355 -6.27 -0.31 -6.17
CA LEU A 355 -6.38 -1.12 -7.37
C LEU A 355 -6.13 -2.61 -7.12
N SER A 356 -6.57 -3.15 -5.98
CA SER A 356 -6.35 -4.57 -5.65
C SER A 356 -6.99 -5.56 -6.63
N ASN A 357 -7.96 -5.13 -7.43
CA ASN A 357 -8.55 -5.97 -8.47
C ASN A 357 -7.74 -5.94 -9.79
N VAL A 358 -6.89 -4.93 -10.01
CA VAL A 358 -6.13 -4.76 -11.26
C VAL A 358 -4.85 -5.59 -11.22
N PHE A 359 -4.60 -6.39 -12.25
CA PHE A 359 -3.38 -7.21 -12.33
C PHE A 359 -2.93 -7.41 -13.78
N PHE A 360 -1.83 -8.14 -13.95
CA PHE A 360 -1.36 -8.54 -15.28
C PHE A 360 -2.41 -9.40 -16.00
N GLY A 361 -2.60 -9.16 -17.28
CA GLY A 361 -3.57 -9.83 -18.16
C GLY A 361 -5.03 -9.40 -17.96
N GLY A 362 -5.41 -8.89 -16.78
CA GLY A 362 -6.82 -8.63 -16.50
C GLY A 362 -7.11 -8.24 -15.05
N PHE A 363 -8.19 -8.79 -14.51
CA PHE A 363 -8.72 -8.48 -13.19
C PHE A 363 -8.95 -9.73 -12.35
N ARG A 364 -8.80 -9.61 -11.03
CA ARG A 364 -8.83 -10.74 -10.08
C ARG A 364 -10.23 -11.23 -9.74
N THR A 365 -11.24 -10.38 -9.90
CA THR A 365 -12.65 -10.69 -9.68
C THR A 365 -13.53 -10.05 -10.74
N GLN A 366 -14.74 -10.59 -10.87
CA GLN A 366 -15.79 -10.05 -11.72
C GLN A 366 -16.15 -8.61 -11.33
N ILE A 367 -16.33 -7.74 -12.34
CA ILE A 367 -16.64 -6.30 -12.18
C ILE A 367 -18.14 -6.04 -12.38
N ASP A 368 -18.75 -6.71 -13.37
CA ASP A 368 -20.18 -6.60 -13.68
C ASP A 368 -20.80 -8.00 -13.80
N ASP A 369 -21.96 -8.18 -13.17
CA ASP A 369 -22.69 -9.45 -13.14
C ASP A 369 -23.11 -9.93 -14.54
N ASN A 370 -23.20 -9.02 -15.51
CA ASN A 370 -23.57 -9.34 -16.89
C ASN A 370 -22.40 -9.77 -17.76
N ASP A 371 -21.16 -9.63 -17.28
CA ASP A 371 -19.98 -10.03 -18.05
C ASP A 371 -19.63 -11.51 -17.83
N ASN A 372 -18.97 -12.11 -18.81
CA ASN A 372 -18.25 -13.37 -18.62
C ASN A 372 -16.87 -13.09 -18.02
N PHE A 373 -16.66 -13.42 -16.74
CA PHE A 373 -15.39 -13.13 -16.05
C PHE A 373 -14.17 -13.77 -16.71
N GLU A 374 -14.33 -14.96 -17.30
CA GLU A 374 -13.24 -15.66 -17.99
C GLU A 374 -12.63 -14.84 -19.14
N ASP A 375 -13.36 -13.87 -19.71
CA ASP A 375 -12.85 -13.04 -20.80
C ASP A 375 -11.83 -12.00 -20.34
N TYR A 376 -11.77 -11.66 -19.04
CA TYR A 376 -10.87 -10.64 -18.49
C TYR A 376 -10.23 -11.04 -17.16
N LYS A 377 -10.29 -12.32 -16.83
CA LYS A 377 -9.60 -12.88 -15.68
C LYS A 377 -8.09 -12.75 -15.84
N THR A 378 -7.39 -12.53 -14.74
CA THR A 378 -5.92 -12.52 -14.73
C THR A 378 -5.35 -13.81 -15.32
N HIS A 379 -4.31 -13.70 -16.13
CA HIS A 379 -3.60 -14.87 -16.65
C HIS A 379 -2.44 -15.27 -15.73
N VAL A 380 -2.22 -16.57 -15.63
CA VAL A 380 -0.99 -17.14 -15.08
C VAL A 380 0.16 -16.80 -16.02
N PHE A 381 1.29 -16.38 -15.45
CA PHE A 381 2.51 -16.15 -16.21
C PHE A 381 3.72 -16.67 -15.43
N ASP A 382 4.70 -17.20 -16.15
CA ASP A 382 5.95 -17.62 -15.55
C ASP A 382 6.77 -16.39 -15.14
N VAL A 383 7.38 -16.46 -13.94
CA VAL A 383 8.35 -15.45 -13.54
C VAL A 383 9.68 -15.76 -14.17
N VAL A 384 9.99 -15.07 -15.25
CA VAL A 384 11.31 -15.14 -15.88
C VAL A 384 12.20 -14.04 -15.31
N GLU A 385 13.36 -14.41 -14.77
CA GLU A 385 14.34 -13.44 -14.28
C GLU A 385 14.88 -12.59 -15.45
N GLY A 386 14.91 -11.26 -15.27
CA GLY A 386 15.54 -10.35 -16.22
C GLY A 386 14.67 -9.85 -17.37
N THR A 387 13.41 -10.30 -17.52
CA THR A 387 12.50 -9.86 -18.61
C THR A 387 12.11 -8.37 -18.51
N TYR A 388 12.20 -7.80 -17.31
CA TYR A 388 12.02 -6.37 -17.05
C TYR A 388 13.13 -5.47 -17.61
N LYS A 389 14.23 -6.03 -18.16
CA LYS A 389 15.25 -5.22 -18.86
C LYS A 389 14.73 -4.60 -20.15
N ASN A 390 13.69 -5.17 -20.76
CA ASN A 390 13.18 -4.77 -22.07
C ASN A 390 12.04 -3.74 -22.01
N GLY A 391 11.54 -3.43 -20.81
CA GLY A 391 10.50 -2.44 -20.62
C GLY A 391 10.87 -1.53 -19.47
N SER A 392 11.05 -0.24 -19.72
CA SER A 392 11.40 0.71 -18.65
C SER A 392 10.33 1.79 -18.52
N VAL A 393 9.81 1.93 -17.30
CA VAL A 393 8.92 3.03 -16.92
C VAL A 393 9.77 4.13 -16.31
N GLU A 394 9.74 5.32 -16.89
CA GLU A 394 10.23 6.53 -16.25
C GLU A 394 9.08 7.23 -15.54
N PHE A 395 9.38 7.80 -14.38
CA PHE A 395 8.45 8.67 -13.68
C PHE A 395 9.18 9.94 -13.25
N LYS A 396 8.48 11.07 -13.31
CA LYS A 396 8.91 12.32 -12.68
C LYS A 396 8.14 12.49 -11.38
N ILE A 397 8.89 12.70 -10.30
CA ILE A 397 8.33 13.07 -9.00
C ILE A 397 8.60 14.54 -8.75
N ASP A 398 7.68 15.20 -8.05
CA ASP A 398 7.95 16.52 -7.49
C ASP A 398 8.88 16.43 -6.27
N PRO A 399 9.33 17.57 -5.71
CA PRO A 399 10.23 17.58 -4.56
C PRO A 399 9.66 16.91 -3.29
N ILE A 400 8.34 16.74 -3.19
CA ILE A 400 7.68 16.06 -2.07
C ILE A 400 7.39 14.58 -2.40
N GLY A 401 7.82 14.06 -3.54
CA GLY A 401 7.70 12.64 -3.89
C GLY A 401 6.35 12.21 -4.47
N ILE A 402 5.52 13.16 -4.94
CA ILE A 402 4.30 12.87 -5.70
C ILE A 402 4.65 12.67 -7.16
N VAL A 403 4.12 11.61 -7.76
CA VAL A 403 4.26 11.32 -9.20
C VAL A 403 3.51 12.37 -10.02
N LYS A 404 4.20 13.02 -10.97
CA LYS A 404 3.66 14.06 -11.87
C LYS A 404 3.56 13.62 -13.33
N GLU A 405 4.42 12.71 -13.75
CA GLU A 405 4.49 12.24 -15.13
C GLU A 405 5.02 10.81 -15.16
N ILE A 406 4.52 10.00 -16.08
CA ILE A 406 4.95 8.61 -16.28
C ILE A 406 5.11 8.37 -17.78
N ILE A 407 6.25 7.82 -18.21
CA ILE A 407 6.58 7.58 -19.61
C ILE A 407 7.06 6.13 -19.75
N ILE A 408 6.57 5.42 -20.76
CA ILE A 408 7.13 4.13 -21.15
C ILE A 408 8.28 4.43 -22.12
N LYS A 409 9.51 4.01 -21.80
CA LYS A 409 10.58 4.02 -22.81
C LYS A 409 10.37 2.80 -23.69
N GLU A 410 10.09 3.03 -24.96
CA GLU A 410 10.17 1.97 -25.95
C GLU A 410 11.65 1.58 -26.12
N VAL A 411 11.91 0.28 -26.08
CA VAL A 411 13.22 -0.31 -26.42
C VAL A 411 13.25 -0.64 -27.90
#